data_AF-A0A2I4FIN3-F1
#
_entry.id   AF-A0A2I4FIN3-F1
#
_cell.length_a   1.000
_cell.length_b   1.000
_cell.length_c   1.000
_cell.angle_alpha   90.00
_cell.angle_beta   90.00
_cell.angle_gamma   90.00
#
_symmetry.space_group_name_H-M   'P 1'
#
loop_
_entity.id
_entity.type
_entity.pdbx_description
1 polymer ?
#
loop_
_entity_poly.entity_id
_entity_poly.type
_entity_poly.pdbx_seq_one_letter_code
_entity_poly.pdbx_strand_id
1 'polypeptide(L)'
;MGHFSIQISSDLVSRLADDTEKLKKKTKKSKAKVPREPKPQIHEKQKQITGDSETFKGLSATGWPQQPPLFLPVNPPAQSAYTELDAVRSVLQDSERVIETLQKQDENMVQEVTQRARDLRDKEFKLPYQKPMPCSAENDAWLACYKEHPADFLRCAPLVKNFESCIRRARQQVSSAEN
;
A
#
# COMPACT_ATOMS: atom_id res chain seq x y z
N MET A 1 -30.98 25.66 -1.81
CA MET A 1 -29.68 25.13 -2.27
C MET A 1 -28.68 26.26 -2.22
N GLY A 2 -27.69 26.21 -1.33
CA GLY A 2 -26.72 27.29 -1.12
C GLY A 2 -25.65 27.30 -2.22
N HIS A 3 -25.36 28.47 -2.75
CA HIS A 3 -24.34 28.68 -3.78
C HIS A 3 -22.96 28.83 -3.11
N PHE A 4 -22.07 27.87 -3.30
CA PHE A 4 -20.69 27.98 -2.84
C PHE A 4 -19.83 28.59 -3.95
N SER A 5 -19.19 29.72 -3.63
CA SER A 5 -18.18 30.35 -4.50
C SER A 5 -16.80 29.98 -3.96
N ILE A 6 -15.99 29.32 -4.79
CA ILE A 6 -14.60 28.99 -4.46
C ILE A 6 -13.75 30.14 -4.98
N GLN A 7 -13.14 30.90 -4.07
CA GLN A 7 -12.15 31.92 -4.40
C GLN A 7 -10.76 31.31 -4.26
N ILE A 8 -10.07 31.14 -5.38
CA ILE A 8 -8.68 30.68 -5.41
C ILE A 8 -7.79 31.93 -5.40
N SER A 9 -6.87 32.02 -4.43
CA SER A 9 -5.92 33.13 -4.37
C SER A 9 -4.89 33.03 -5.49
N SER A 10 -4.49 34.18 -6.04
CA SER A 10 -3.43 34.26 -7.06
C SER A 10 -2.12 33.63 -6.59
N ASP A 11 -1.83 33.72 -5.29
CA ASP A 11 -0.62 33.16 -4.69
C ASP A 11 -0.58 31.63 -4.77
N LEU A 12 -1.74 30.96 -4.67
CA LEU A 12 -1.81 29.50 -4.83
C LEU A 12 -1.44 29.11 -6.27
N VAL A 13 -1.92 29.88 -7.25
CA VAL A 13 -1.66 29.63 -8.68
C VAL A 13 -0.18 29.81 -9.00
N SER A 14 0.44 30.88 -8.48
CA SER A 14 1.88 31.14 -8.69
C SER A 14 2.77 30.05 -8.11
N ARG A 15 2.43 29.53 -6.91
CA ARG A 15 3.21 28.45 -6.27
C ARG A 15 3.12 27.13 -7.03
N LEU A 16 1.97 26.84 -7.64
CA LEU A 16 1.78 25.64 -8.46
C LEU A 16 2.52 25.75 -9.81
N ALA A 17 2.63 26.96 -10.37
CA ALA A 17 3.36 27.20 -11.61
C ALA A 17 4.89 27.07 -11.43
N ASP A 18 5.43 27.56 -10.31
CA ASP A 18 6.88 27.58 -10.04
C ASP A 18 7.48 26.21 -9.67
N ASP A 19 6.68 25.27 -9.13
CA ASP A 19 7.15 23.93 -8.74
C ASP A 19 7.56 23.07 -9.96
N THR A 20 7.04 23.40 -11.14
CA THR A 20 7.30 22.66 -12.38
C THR A 20 8.67 22.95 -13.01
N GLU A 21 9.24 24.13 -12.77
CA GLU A 21 10.38 24.63 -13.58
C GLU A 21 11.77 24.42 -12.96
N LYS A 22 11.90 24.03 -11.67
CA LYS A 22 13.21 24.08 -10.97
C LYS A 22 13.73 22.83 -10.25
N LEU A 23 13.11 21.65 -10.39
CA LEU A 23 13.68 20.42 -9.80
C LEU A 23 14.62 19.65 -10.74
N LYS A 24 15.74 20.27 -11.11
CA LYS A 24 16.97 19.55 -11.49
C LYS A 24 18.16 20.06 -10.68
N LYS A 25 18.32 19.56 -9.44
CA LYS A 25 19.64 19.53 -8.76
C LYS A 25 19.68 18.59 -7.55
N LYS A 26 20.53 17.57 -7.67
CA LYS A 26 21.14 16.66 -6.67
C LYS A 26 20.55 16.65 -5.24
N THR A 27 19.92 15.53 -4.88
CA THR A 27 19.60 15.13 -3.50
C THR A 27 20.89 14.88 -2.70
N LYS A 28 21.26 15.81 -1.80
CA LYS A 28 22.23 15.56 -0.73
C LYS A 28 21.44 15.17 0.53
N LYS A 29 21.59 13.91 0.95
CA LYS A 29 20.91 13.28 2.10
C LYS A 29 21.24 14.01 3.41
N SER A 30 20.24 14.63 4.05
CA SER A 30 20.29 15.02 5.46
C SER A 30 19.20 14.25 6.23
N LYS A 31 19.60 13.55 7.30
CA LYS A 31 18.70 12.85 8.22
C LYS A 31 17.93 13.89 9.05
N ALA A 32 16.60 13.88 8.97
CA ALA A 32 15.76 14.62 9.89
C ALA A 32 15.44 13.78 11.13
N LYS A 33 15.74 14.32 12.32
CA LYS A 33 15.28 13.84 13.61
C LYS A 33 13.78 14.14 13.74
N VAL A 34 13.01 13.14 14.15
CA VAL A 34 11.58 13.23 14.49
C VAL A 34 11.41 14.02 15.80
N PRO A 35 10.60 15.09 15.85
CA PRO A 35 10.13 15.68 17.09
C PRO A 35 8.98 14.83 17.68
N ARG A 36 9.12 14.45 18.95
CA ARG A 36 8.15 13.64 19.71
C ARG A 36 7.23 14.58 20.50
N GLU A 37 5.93 14.31 20.49
CA GLU A 37 4.89 14.99 21.28
C GLU A 37 5.23 15.10 22.79
N PRO A 38 4.74 16.15 23.48
CA PRO A 38 4.96 16.33 24.92
C PRO A 38 3.93 15.54 25.75
N LYS A 39 4.43 14.71 26.67
CA LYS A 39 3.64 14.01 27.71
C LYS A 39 3.67 14.83 29.01
N PRO A 40 2.57 14.91 29.79
CA PRO A 40 2.40 15.88 30.87
C PRO A 40 3.26 15.58 32.10
N GLN A 41 3.74 16.66 32.72
CA GLN A 41 4.53 16.66 33.95
C GLN A 41 3.59 16.61 35.17
N ILE A 42 3.69 15.57 35.99
CA ILE A 42 3.26 15.60 37.39
C ILE A 42 4.53 15.74 38.22
N HIS A 43 4.52 16.77 39.05
CA HIS A 43 5.66 17.32 39.75
C HIS A 43 5.59 16.84 41.20
N GLU A 44 6.45 15.91 41.62
CA GLU A 44 6.69 15.67 43.04
C GLU A 44 8.19 15.66 43.32
N LYS A 45 8.61 16.72 44.01
CA LYS A 45 9.92 16.89 44.62
C LYS A 45 10.04 15.90 45.79
N GLN A 46 11.22 15.31 45.98
CA GLN A 46 11.98 15.41 47.25
C GLN A 46 12.96 14.24 47.42
N LYS A 47 14.26 14.59 47.42
CA LYS A 47 15.37 14.07 48.24
C LYS A 47 16.63 14.78 47.69
N GLN A 48 17.57 15.29 48.47
CA GLN A 48 18.27 14.71 49.61
C GLN A 48 18.93 15.86 50.39
N ILE A 49 19.04 15.75 51.71
CA ILE A 49 20.18 16.35 52.43
C ILE A 49 20.75 15.29 53.38
N THR A 50 22.04 15.08 53.15
CA THR A 50 23.06 14.35 53.89
C THR A 50 23.10 14.72 55.37
N GLY A 51 23.36 13.73 56.23
CA GLY A 51 23.41 13.91 57.67
C GLY A 51 24.66 14.64 58.18
N ASP A 52 24.59 15.07 59.43
CA ASP A 52 25.74 15.00 60.32
C ASP A 52 25.28 14.81 61.77
N SER A 53 26.17 14.21 62.55
CA SER A 53 26.02 13.77 63.92
C SER A 53 26.01 14.96 64.88
N GLU A 54 25.33 14.84 66.02
CA GLU A 54 25.94 15.10 67.32
C GLU A 54 25.04 14.64 68.48
N THR A 55 25.70 14.00 69.44
CA THR A 55 25.15 13.43 70.67
C THR A 55 25.05 14.55 71.71
N PHE A 56 24.00 14.66 72.52
CA PHE A 56 24.15 14.96 73.96
C PHE A 56 22.88 14.66 74.77
N LYS A 57 23.15 14.20 75.99
CA LYS A 57 22.27 13.60 77.00
C LYS A 57 21.18 14.54 77.52
N GLY A 58 20.10 13.95 78.05
CA GLY A 58 19.32 14.59 79.11
C GLY A 58 17.92 13.99 79.28
N LEU A 59 17.72 13.27 80.38
CA LEU A 59 16.42 12.77 80.83
C LEU A 59 15.39 13.90 80.88
N SER A 60 14.18 13.68 80.35
CA SER A 60 12.92 13.79 81.11
C SER A 60 11.70 13.55 80.22
N ALA A 61 10.75 12.81 80.77
CA ALA A 61 9.32 12.80 80.47
C ALA A 61 8.80 12.30 79.10
N THR A 62 7.60 11.72 79.20
CA THR A 62 6.58 11.47 78.15
C THR A 62 6.65 10.20 77.31
N GLY A 63 5.55 9.44 77.40
CA GLY A 63 4.89 8.79 76.26
C GLY A 63 5.58 7.57 75.66
N TRP A 64 4.90 6.43 75.69
CA TRP A 64 5.21 5.30 74.80
C TRP A 64 5.34 5.79 73.35
N PRO A 65 6.37 5.38 72.59
CA PRO A 65 6.45 5.72 71.19
C PRO A 65 5.34 4.98 70.46
N GLN A 66 4.30 5.71 70.03
CA GLN A 66 3.35 5.17 69.06
C GLN A 66 4.11 4.87 67.78
N GLN A 67 4.23 3.58 67.46
CA GLN A 67 4.76 3.13 66.19
C GLN A 67 3.89 3.73 65.07
N PRO A 68 4.46 4.36 64.02
CA PRO A 68 3.67 4.87 62.91
C PRO A 68 2.96 3.68 62.22
N PRO A 69 1.68 3.82 61.85
CA PRO A 69 0.98 2.75 61.15
C PRO A 69 1.72 2.46 59.85
N LEU A 70 2.15 1.22 59.68
CA LEU A 70 2.71 0.74 58.44
C LEU A 70 1.57 0.73 57.40
N PHE A 71 1.58 1.70 56.50
CA PHE A 71 0.72 1.68 55.32
C PHE A 71 1.18 0.51 54.43
N LEU A 72 0.51 -0.63 54.56
CA LEU A 72 0.56 -1.69 53.56
C LEU A 72 -0.13 -1.17 52.30
N PRO A 73 0.44 -1.34 51.10
CA PRO A 73 -0.26 -1.01 49.87
C PRO A 73 -1.55 -1.82 49.83
N VAL A 74 -2.69 -1.12 49.75
CA VAL A 74 -3.99 -1.73 49.52
C VAL A 74 -3.89 -2.45 48.18
N ASN A 75 -3.90 -3.78 48.22
CA ASN A 75 -3.90 -4.58 47.01
C ASN A 75 -5.23 -4.31 46.30
N PRO A 76 -5.23 -3.76 45.07
CA PRO A 76 -6.48 -3.47 44.38
C PRO A 76 -7.28 -4.76 44.26
N PRO A 77 -8.62 -4.71 44.40
CA PRO A 77 -9.45 -5.90 44.35
C PRO A 77 -9.18 -6.62 43.04
N ALA A 78 -8.80 -7.91 43.10
CA ALA A 78 -8.40 -8.69 41.93
C ALA A 78 -9.42 -8.62 40.77
N GLN A 79 -10.69 -8.38 41.10
CA GLN A 79 -11.79 -8.16 40.16
C GLN A 79 -11.53 -7.02 39.16
N SER A 80 -10.86 -5.93 39.54
CA SER A 80 -10.59 -4.79 38.64
C SER A 80 -9.54 -5.13 37.57
N ALA A 81 -8.55 -5.95 37.91
CA ALA A 81 -7.52 -6.38 36.97
C ALA A 81 -8.11 -7.32 35.88
N TYR A 82 -9.05 -8.19 36.25
CA TYR A 82 -9.72 -9.06 35.27
C TYR A 82 -10.60 -8.27 34.30
N THR A 83 -11.33 -7.25 34.77
CA THR A 83 -12.15 -6.39 33.89
C THR A 83 -11.31 -5.60 32.90
N GLU A 84 -10.13 -5.13 33.29
CA GLU A 84 -9.21 -4.44 32.37
C GLU A 84 -8.65 -5.39 31.31
N LEU A 85 -8.32 -6.63 31.68
CA LEU A 85 -7.86 -7.66 30.73
C LEU A 85 -8.95 -8.05 29.72
N ASP A 86 -10.20 -8.17 30.17
CA ASP A 86 -11.32 -8.47 29.27
C ASP A 86 -11.61 -7.29 28.32
N ALA A 87 -11.50 -6.05 28.79
CA ALA A 87 -11.58 -4.87 27.94
C ALA A 87 -10.50 -4.87 26.85
N VAL A 88 -9.25 -5.20 27.20
CA VAL A 88 -8.15 -5.33 26.23
C VAL A 88 -8.43 -6.45 25.23
N ARG A 89 -8.92 -7.60 25.69
CA ARG A 89 -9.25 -8.73 24.80
C ARG A 89 -10.38 -8.37 23.83
N SER A 90 -11.39 -7.63 24.29
CA SER A 90 -12.48 -7.15 23.43
C SER A 90 -11.95 -6.24 22.32
N VAL A 91 -11.08 -5.27 22.67
CA VAL A 91 -10.49 -4.36 21.68
C VAL A 91 -9.66 -5.11 20.65
N LEU A 92 -8.91 -6.15 21.07
CA LEU A 92 -8.15 -6.98 20.14
C LEU A 92 -9.07 -7.73 19.17
N GLN A 93 -10.14 -8.34 19.67
CA GLN A 93 -11.13 -9.03 18.81
C GLN A 93 -11.85 -8.07 17.86
N ASP A 94 -12.17 -6.86 18.31
CA ASP A 94 -12.74 -5.82 17.45
C ASP A 94 -11.74 -5.41 16.37
N SER A 95 -10.47 -5.25 16.72
CA SER A 95 -9.43 -4.89 15.76
C SER A 95 -9.24 -5.96 14.69
N GLU A 96 -9.30 -7.24 15.06
CA GLU A 96 -9.20 -8.37 14.14
C GLU A 96 -10.37 -8.38 13.14
N ARG A 97 -11.60 -8.19 13.62
CA ARG A 97 -12.79 -8.08 12.76
C ARG A 97 -12.71 -6.91 11.77
N VAL A 98 -12.19 -5.77 12.22
CA VAL A 98 -12.02 -4.60 11.34
C VAL A 98 -10.95 -4.88 10.28
N ILE A 99 -9.84 -5.53 10.66
CA ILE A 99 -8.79 -5.92 9.71
C ILE A 99 -9.32 -6.88 8.65
N GLU A 100 -10.05 -7.92 9.03
CA GLU A 100 -10.66 -8.86 8.08
C GLU A 100 -11.61 -8.15 7.10
N THR A 101 -12.41 -7.22 7.61
CA THR A 101 -13.34 -6.43 6.79
C THR A 101 -12.59 -5.55 5.80
N LEU A 102 -11.52 -4.88 6.25
CA LEU A 102 -10.69 -4.03 5.39
C LEU A 102 -9.93 -4.84 4.35
N GLN A 103 -9.39 -6.00 4.71
CA GLN A 103 -8.74 -6.91 3.75
C GLN A 103 -9.70 -7.33 2.65
N LYS A 104 -10.94 -7.70 3.01
CA LYS A 104 -11.96 -8.06 2.03
C LYS A 104 -12.34 -6.89 1.11
N GLN A 105 -12.41 -5.67 1.64
CA GLN A 105 -12.64 -4.48 0.83
C GLN A 105 -11.47 -4.19 -0.12
N ASP A 106 -10.24 -4.34 0.35
CA ASP A 106 -9.04 -4.15 -0.46
C ASP A 106 -8.97 -5.18 -1.61
N GLU A 107 -9.23 -6.45 -1.32
CA GLU A 107 -9.29 -7.50 -2.35
C GLU A 107 -10.37 -7.21 -3.40
N ASN A 108 -11.56 -6.77 -2.99
CA ASN A 108 -12.64 -6.40 -3.90
C ASN A 108 -12.23 -5.19 -4.78
N MET A 109 -11.64 -4.17 -4.17
CA MET A 109 -11.17 -2.97 -4.87
C MET A 109 -10.07 -3.32 -5.88
N VAL A 110 -9.12 -4.18 -5.52
CA VAL A 110 -8.07 -4.67 -6.42
C VAL A 110 -8.68 -5.40 -7.61
N GLN A 111 -9.67 -6.27 -7.38
CA GLN A 111 -10.38 -6.96 -8.46
C GLN A 111 -11.10 -5.98 -9.40
N GLU A 112 -11.81 -5.00 -8.84
CA GLU A 112 -12.54 -3.97 -9.59
C GLU A 112 -11.59 -3.12 -10.44
N VAL A 113 -10.52 -2.60 -9.85
CA VAL A 113 -9.52 -1.77 -10.55
C VAL A 113 -8.84 -2.58 -11.64
N THR A 114 -8.47 -3.83 -11.36
CA THR A 114 -7.84 -4.70 -12.36
C THR A 114 -8.79 -4.98 -13.52
N GLN A 115 -10.07 -5.24 -13.24
CA GLN A 115 -11.06 -5.48 -14.28
C GLN A 115 -11.30 -4.22 -15.13
N ARG A 116 -11.39 -3.05 -14.50
CA ARG A 116 -11.54 -1.77 -15.21
C ARG A 116 -10.30 -1.44 -16.04
N ALA A 117 -9.11 -1.70 -15.54
CA ALA A 117 -7.88 -1.50 -16.30
C ALA A 117 -7.82 -2.41 -17.54
N ARG A 118 -8.27 -3.67 -17.44
CA ARG A 118 -8.42 -4.56 -18.60
C ARG A 118 -9.44 -4.01 -19.59
N ASP A 119 -10.61 -3.63 -19.12
CA ASP A 119 -11.68 -3.08 -19.98
C ASP A 119 -11.26 -1.79 -20.70
N LEU A 120 -10.57 -0.88 -20.00
CA LEU A 120 -10.00 0.32 -20.60
C LEU A 120 -8.94 -0.01 -21.64
N ARG A 121 -8.03 -0.95 -21.35
CA ARG A 121 -7.06 -1.44 -22.34
C ARG A 121 -7.77 -2.01 -23.57
N ASP A 122 -8.82 -2.81 -23.38
CA ASP A 122 -9.56 -3.41 -24.48
C ASP A 122 -10.43 -2.40 -25.23
N LYS A 123 -10.79 -1.26 -24.65
CA LYS A 123 -11.59 -0.22 -25.32
C LYS A 123 -10.72 0.82 -26.01
N GLU A 124 -9.72 1.33 -25.31
CA GLU A 124 -8.89 2.45 -25.75
C GLU A 124 -7.60 2.01 -26.45
N PHE A 125 -7.06 0.84 -26.07
CA PHE A 125 -5.82 0.29 -26.61
C PHE A 125 -6.03 -0.96 -27.45
N LYS A 126 -7.22 -1.14 -28.03
CA LYS A 126 -7.36 -2.05 -29.17
C LYS A 126 -6.43 -1.56 -30.26
N LEU A 127 -5.49 -2.42 -30.67
CA LEU A 127 -4.74 -2.15 -31.89
C LEU A 127 -5.78 -1.92 -33.00
N PRO A 128 -5.73 -0.78 -33.72
CA PRO A 128 -6.68 -0.49 -34.79
C PRO A 128 -6.85 -1.74 -35.63
N TYR A 129 -8.09 -2.25 -35.68
CA TYR A 129 -8.50 -3.55 -36.23
C TYR A 129 -7.34 -4.31 -36.87
N GLN A 130 -6.73 -5.26 -36.14
CA GLN A 130 -5.66 -6.06 -36.71
C GLN A 130 -6.22 -6.78 -37.93
N LYS A 131 -5.80 -6.36 -39.13
CA LYS A 131 -6.21 -7.02 -40.36
C LYS A 131 -5.84 -8.50 -40.20
N PRO A 132 -6.78 -9.43 -40.44
CA PRO A 132 -6.48 -10.85 -40.31
C PRO A 132 -5.25 -11.18 -41.14
N MET A 133 -4.39 -12.05 -40.60
CA MET A 133 -3.11 -12.39 -41.21
C MET A 133 -3.37 -12.88 -42.65
N PRO A 134 -2.79 -12.23 -43.67
CA PRO A 134 -3.06 -12.59 -45.04
C PRO A 134 -2.60 -14.03 -45.30
N CYS A 135 -3.40 -14.81 -46.03
CA CYS A 135 -3.10 -16.21 -46.37
C CYS A 135 -3.21 -17.21 -45.22
N SER A 136 -4.05 -16.94 -44.21
CA SER A 136 -4.31 -17.88 -43.11
C SER A 136 -4.87 -19.22 -43.60
N ALA A 137 -5.80 -19.20 -44.56
CA ALA A 137 -6.39 -20.42 -45.11
C ALA A 137 -5.36 -21.32 -45.79
N GLU A 138 -4.47 -20.76 -46.61
CA GLU A 138 -3.38 -21.51 -47.23
C GLU A 138 -2.37 -21.99 -46.20
N ASN A 139 -2.11 -21.20 -45.15
CA ASN A 139 -1.23 -21.58 -44.04
C ASN A 139 -1.74 -22.81 -43.30
N ASP A 140 -3.02 -22.79 -42.92
CA ASP A 140 -3.68 -23.90 -42.21
C ASP A 140 -3.72 -25.16 -43.08
N ALA A 141 -3.92 -25.02 -44.39
CA ALA A 141 -4.00 -26.14 -45.32
C ALA A 141 -2.69 -26.94 -45.44
N TRP A 142 -1.54 -26.28 -45.63
CA TRP A 142 -0.27 -27.01 -45.73
C TRP A 142 0.15 -27.60 -44.37
N LEU A 143 -0.18 -26.90 -43.28
CA LEU A 143 0.09 -27.39 -41.92
C LEU A 143 -0.76 -28.62 -41.57
N ALA A 144 -2.03 -28.63 -41.95
CA ALA A 144 -2.90 -29.79 -41.82
C ALA A 144 -2.35 -30.98 -42.62
N CYS A 145 -1.94 -30.75 -43.87
CA CYS A 145 -1.36 -31.80 -44.71
C CYS A 145 -0.08 -32.40 -44.12
N TYR A 146 0.81 -31.59 -43.52
CA TYR A 146 2.00 -32.11 -42.83
C TYR A 146 1.66 -32.95 -41.59
N LYS A 147 0.58 -32.60 -40.87
CA LYS A 147 0.09 -33.40 -39.75
C LYS A 147 -0.49 -34.75 -40.22
N GLU A 148 -1.14 -34.77 -41.37
CA GLU A 148 -1.72 -35.98 -41.97
C GLU A 148 -0.69 -36.88 -42.65
N HIS A 149 0.42 -36.31 -43.13
CA HIS A 149 1.47 -37.02 -43.88
C HIS A 149 2.88 -36.85 -43.28
N PRO A 150 3.12 -37.32 -42.03
CA PRO A 150 4.40 -37.14 -41.32
C PRO A 150 5.58 -37.93 -41.90
N ALA A 151 5.34 -38.87 -42.82
CA ALA A 151 6.39 -39.64 -43.49
C ALA A 151 6.62 -39.21 -44.94
N ASP A 152 5.66 -38.48 -45.53
CA ASP A 152 5.70 -38.08 -46.95
C ASP A 152 5.27 -36.61 -47.11
N PHE A 153 6.07 -35.72 -46.52
CA PHE A 153 5.85 -34.27 -46.55
C PHE A 153 5.86 -33.68 -47.97
N LEU A 154 6.49 -34.37 -48.92
CA LEU A 154 6.59 -33.90 -50.31
C LEU A 154 5.22 -33.87 -51.00
N ARG A 155 4.25 -34.68 -50.57
CA ARG A 155 2.86 -34.63 -51.06
C ARG A 155 2.19 -33.28 -50.83
N CYS A 156 2.60 -32.55 -49.81
CA CYS A 156 2.03 -31.25 -49.46
C CYS A 156 2.71 -30.09 -50.21
N ALA A 157 3.70 -30.36 -51.07
CA ALA A 157 4.40 -29.32 -51.84
C ALA A 157 3.47 -28.38 -52.64
N PRO A 158 2.35 -28.84 -53.25
CA PRO A 158 1.40 -27.94 -53.91
C PRO A 158 0.76 -26.92 -52.95
N LEU A 159 0.45 -27.33 -51.71
CA LEU A 159 -0.14 -26.46 -50.69
C LEU A 159 0.86 -25.39 -50.22
N VAL A 160 2.14 -25.77 -50.09
CA VAL A 160 3.23 -24.84 -49.78
C VAL A 160 3.39 -23.79 -50.90
N LYS A 161 3.34 -24.21 -52.17
CA LYS A 161 3.39 -23.28 -53.33
C LYS A 161 2.19 -22.33 -53.38
N ASN A 162 1.01 -22.79 -52.99
CA ASN A 162 -0.18 -21.95 -52.89
C ASN A 162 -0.02 -20.88 -51.81
N PHE A 163 0.50 -21.27 -50.64
CA PHE A 163 0.82 -20.32 -49.57
C PHE A 163 1.87 -19.29 -50.01
N GLU A 164 2.96 -19.72 -50.64
CA GLU A 164 3.98 -18.82 -51.20
C GLU A 164 3.37 -17.81 -52.20
N SER A 165 2.55 -18.31 -53.12
CA SER A 165 1.87 -17.48 -54.12
C SER A 165 0.92 -16.48 -53.48
N CYS A 166 0.20 -16.87 -52.43
CA CYS A 166 -0.65 -15.97 -51.68
C CYS A 166 0.17 -14.87 -50.99
N ILE A 167 1.26 -15.23 -50.29
CA ILE A 167 2.13 -14.27 -49.60
C ILE A 167 2.72 -13.25 -50.58
N ARG A 168 3.14 -13.70 -51.77
CA ARG A 168 3.63 -12.82 -52.83
C ARG A 168 2.57 -11.81 -53.26
N ARG A 169 1.32 -12.24 -53.49
CA ARG A 169 0.20 -11.34 -53.83
C ARG A 169 -0.11 -10.37 -52.69
N ALA A 170 -0.15 -10.86 -51.45
CA ALA A 170 -0.44 -10.03 -50.29
C ALA A 170 0.59 -8.91 -50.12
N ARG A 171 1.88 -9.19 -50.33
CA ARG A 171 2.95 -8.17 -50.30
C ARG A 171 2.76 -7.10 -51.37
N GLN A 172 2.41 -7.50 -52.59
CA GLN A 172 2.17 -6.56 -53.69
C GLN A 172 1.01 -5.61 -53.39
N GLN A 173 -0.08 -6.12 -52.79
CA GLN A 173 -1.25 -5.31 -52.42
C GLN A 173 -0.97 -4.27 -51.33
N VAL A 174 -0.04 -4.57 -50.41
CA VAL A 174 0.39 -3.60 -49.39
C VAL A 174 1.22 -2.48 -50.02
N SER A 175 2.15 -2.82 -50.93
CA SER A 175 2.98 -1.84 -51.62
C SER A 175 2.19 -0.91 -52.56
N SER A 176 1.06 -1.36 -53.11
CA SER A 176 0.17 -0.54 -53.95
C SER A 176 -0.77 0.37 -53.17
N ALA A 177 -1.03 0.10 -51.89
CA ALA A 177 -1.91 0.91 -51.06
C ALA A 177 -1.20 2.09 -50.35
N GLU A 178 0.13 2.13 -50.45
CA GLU A 178 0.99 3.16 -49.83
C GLU A 178 1.48 4.23 -50.82
N ASN A 179 1.09 4.14 -52.10
CA ASN A 179 1.32 5.15 -53.14
C ASN A 179 0.03 5.86 -53.55
#